data_AF-A0A226MY37-F1
#
_entry.id   AF-A0A226MY37-F1
#
_cell.length_a   1.000
_cell.length_b   1.000
_cell.length_c   1.000
_cell.angle_alpha   90.00
_cell.angle_beta   90.00
_cell.angle_gamma   90.00
#
_symmetry.space_group_name_H-M   'P 1'
#
loop_
_entity.id
_entity.type
_entity.pdbx_description
1 polymer ?
#
loop_
_entity_poly.entity_id
_entity_poly.type
_entity_poly.pdbx_seq_one_letter_code
_entity_poly.pdbx_strand_id
1 'polypeptide(L)'
;MPLVTRNIEPRHLCRQTLPSVRSELECMTNITLANVIRQLGSLSKFAEDIFGELFTQANTFASRMNVLVERVDRLQVKVTQLDPKEEEVSLQGINTRKAFKSSTTQDQKLFDRESLPVPVLETYGTCNTPPPLNILSPYRDDGKEALKFYTDPSYFFDLWKEKMLQDTKDIMKEKRKHRKEKKENPNRGNVNPRKIKTRKEEWEKLKMGQEFVEIKDKHGPAGYPSNAVYLNGSIGSNESMDVSCYPPPPQTDSIVPPPPSFPDDSLPPPPVEFSGLDGPPAPPPPSDTSASKPKSSLPAVSDARSDLLSAIRQGFQLRKVEEQREQEKRDVVGNDVATILSRRIAVEYSDSEDDSSEFDEDEWSD
;
A
#
# COMPACT_ATOMS: atom_id res chain seq x y z
N MET A 1 -24.78 -0.14 8.97
CA MET A 1 -25.78 -0.24 10.06
C MET A 1 -25.03 -0.39 11.36
N PRO A 2 -25.26 0.43 12.40
CA PRO A 2 -24.73 0.13 13.72
C PRO A 2 -25.49 -1.10 14.24
N LEU A 3 -24.82 -2.25 14.27
CA LEU A 3 -25.33 -3.42 14.98
C LEU A 3 -25.39 -3.03 16.46
N VAL A 4 -26.56 -3.20 17.10
CA VAL A 4 -26.65 -3.04 18.55
C VAL A 4 -25.82 -4.17 19.15
N THR A 5 -24.59 -3.87 19.55
CA THR A 5 -23.62 -4.89 19.96
C THR A 5 -23.94 -5.47 21.32
N ARG A 6 -24.62 -4.73 22.19
CA ARG A 6 -24.77 -5.07 23.62
C ARG A 6 -26.20 -4.84 24.07
N ASN A 7 -26.91 -5.92 24.35
CA ASN A 7 -28.31 -5.91 24.79
C ASN A 7 -28.41 -6.27 26.26
N ILE A 8 -28.88 -5.33 27.09
CA ILE A 8 -29.09 -5.59 28.51
C ILE A 8 -30.34 -6.46 28.70
N GLU A 9 -30.19 -7.57 29.41
CA GLU A 9 -31.25 -8.53 29.72
C GLU A 9 -31.49 -8.68 31.23
N PRO A 10 -32.74 -8.80 31.69
CA PRO A 10 -33.99 -8.76 30.92
C PRO A 10 -34.39 -7.33 30.52
N ARG A 11 -34.95 -7.16 29.32
CA ARG A 11 -35.47 -5.87 28.83
C ARG A 11 -36.76 -5.43 29.50
N HIS A 12 -37.58 -6.40 29.94
CA HIS A 12 -38.85 -6.14 30.60
C HIS A 12 -38.80 -6.64 32.04
N LEU A 13 -38.91 -5.72 32.99
CA LEU A 13 -38.77 -6.04 34.41
C LEU A 13 -40.08 -6.58 35.02
N CYS A 14 -41.23 -6.15 34.50
CA CYS A 14 -42.55 -6.38 35.09
C CYS A 14 -43.61 -6.95 34.12
N ARG A 15 -43.24 -7.26 32.86
CA ARG A 15 -44.17 -7.82 31.86
C ARG A 15 -44.24 -9.35 31.92
N GLN A 16 -44.67 -9.88 33.04
CA GLN A 16 -44.86 -11.33 33.22
C GLN A 16 -46.22 -11.60 33.85
N THR A 17 -46.86 -12.69 33.44
CA THR A 17 -48.11 -13.15 34.06
C THR A 17 -47.82 -13.63 35.47
N LEU A 18 -48.54 -13.10 36.46
CA LEU A 18 -48.37 -13.50 37.85
C LEU A 18 -49.00 -14.87 38.11
N PRO A 19 -48.38 -15.72 38.95
CA PRO A 19 -49.05 -16.90 39.49
C PRO A 19 -50.20 -16.47 40.42
N SER A 20 -51.20 -17.35 40.61
CA SER A 20 -52.29 -17.08 41.56
C SER A 20 -51.75 -17.09 42.99
N VAL A 21 -51.61 -15.90 43.58
CA VAL A 21 -51.06 -15.69 44.92
C VAL A 21 -51.95 -14.73 45.70
N ARG A 22 -51.94 -14.84 47.05
CA ARG A 22 -52.75 -13.94 47.90
C ARG A 22 -52.32 -12.47 47.83
N SER A 23 -51.02 -12.24 47.65
CA SER A 23 -50.42 -10.89 47.62
C SER A 23 -49.73 -10.65 46.28
N GLU A 24 -50.51 -10.28 45.28
CA GLU A 24 -50.02 -10.07 43.91
C GLU A 24 -49.02 -8.92 43.82
N LEU A 25 -49.22 -7.85 44.61
CA LEU A 25 -48.33 -6.68 44.61
C LEU A 25 -46.93 -7.04 45.14
N GLU A 26 -46.85 -7.73 46.28
CA GLU A 26 -45.55 -8.16 46.85
C GLU A 26 -44.83 -9.13 45.90
N CYS A 27 -45.58 -10.03 45.26
CA CYS A 27 -45.03 -10.94 44.25
C CYS A 27 -44.45 -10.18 43.06
N MET A 28 -45.19 -9.21 42.50
CA MET A 28 -44.74 -8.39 41.38
C MET A 28 -43.52 -7.54 41.75
N THR A 29 -43.50 -6.93 42.95
CA THR A 29 -42.35 -6.16 43.43
C THR A 29 -41.11 -7.04 43.56
N ASN A 30 -41.24 -8.25 44.12
CA ASN A 30 -40.11 -9.17 44.25
C ASN A 30 -39.57 -9.64 42.88
N ILE A 31 -40.46 -10.04 41.96
CA ILE A 31 -40.08 -10.39 40.58
C ILE A 31 -39.37 -9.22 39.89
N THR A 32 -39.89 -8.00 40.04
CA THR A 32 -39.29 -6.80 39.47
C THR A 32 -37.89 -6.55 40.04
N LEU A 33 -37.72 -6.64 41.36
CA LEU A 33 -36.41 -6.48 42.00
C LEU A 33 -35.41 -7.57 41.57
N ALA A 34 -35.85 -8.83 41.50
CA ALA A 34 -35.01 -9.92 41.00
C ALA A 34 -34.58 -9.69 39.54
N ASN A 35 -35.47 -9.17 38.69
CA ASN A 35 -35.16 -8.82 37.32
C ASN A 35 -34.21 -7.61 37.23
N VAL A 36 -34.32 -6.62 38.11
CA VAL A 36 -33.35 -5.52 38.21
C VAL A 36 -31.96 -6.05 38.57
N ILE A 37 -31.86 -6.96 39.53
CA ILE A 37 -30.58 -7.59 39.90
C ILE A 37 -29.98 -8.34 38.71
N ARG A 38 -30.79 -9.11 37.98
CA ARG A 38 -30.34 -9.78 36.73
C ARG A 38 -29.86 -8.76 35.69
N GLN A 39 -30.59 -7.66 35.55
CA GLN A 39 -30.25 -6.58 34.62
C GLN A 39 -28.89 -5.93 34.96
N LEU A 40 -28.62 -5.70 36.24
CA LEU A 40 -27.32 -5.21 36.72
C LEU A 40 -26.20 -6.24 36.50
N GLY A 41 -26.49 -7.54 36.62
CA GLY A 41 -25.55 -8.60 36.27
C GLY A 41 -25.18 -8.59 34.77
N SER A 42 -26.20 -8.47 33.91
CA SER A 42 -26.00 -8.31 32.45
C SER A 42 -25.17 -7.06 32.13
N LEU A 43 -25.48 -5.92 32.76
CA LEU A 43 -24.70 -4.69 32.62
C LEU A 43 -23.23 -4.87 33.06
N SER A 44 -22.99 -5.59 34.15
CA SER A 44 -21.63 -5.87 34.65
C SER A 44 -20.82 -6.70 33.66
N LYS A 45 -21.43 -7.73 33.04
CA LYS A 45 -20.79 -8.49 31.95
C LYS A 45 -20.37 -7.57 30.80
N PHE A 46 -21.25 -6.65 30.38
CA PHE A 46 -20.91 -5.72 29.28
C PHE A 46 -19.80 -4.74 29.65
N ALA A 47 -19.75 -4.28 30.90
CA ALA A 47 -18.67 -3.44 31.37
C ALA A 47 -17.33 -4.21 31.32
N GLU A 48 -17.32 -5.47 31.76
CA GLU A 48 -16.16 -6.36 31.65
C GLU A 48 -15.70 -6.51 30.19
N ASP A 49 -16.61 -6.78 29.25
CA ASP A 49 -16.27 -6.91 27.83
C ASP A 49 -15.61 -5.63 27.28
N ILE A 50 -16.19 -4.46 27.58
CA ILE A 50 -15.66 -3.16 27.10
C ILE A 50 -14.27 -2.90 27.68
N PHE A 51 -14.11 -3.07 28.99
CA PHE A 51 -12.81 -2.84 29.62
C PHE A 51 -11.78 -3.89 29.21
N GLY A 52 -12.18 -5.13 28.95
CA GLY A 52 -11.32 -6.19 28.44
C GLY A 52 -10.81 -5.91 27.01
N GLU A 53 -11.67 -5.43 26.12
CA GLU A 53 -11.30 -4.99 24.76
C GLU A 53 -10.29 -3.83 24.82
N LEU A 54 -10.60 -2.80 25.62
CA LEU A 54 -9.71 -1.64 25.81
C LEU A 54 -8.37 -2.03 26.42
N PHE A 55 -8.38 -2.91 27.42
CA PHE A 55 -7.17 -3.42 28.08
C PHE A 55 -6.27 -4.19 27.10
N THR A 56 -6.86 -5.06 26.28
CA THR A 56 -6.11 -5.84 25.28
C THR A 56 -5.45 -4.92 24.25
N GLN A 57 -6.18 -3.90 23.77
CA GLN A 57 -5.65 -2.91 22.83
C GLN A 57 -4.54 -2.06 23.47
N ALA A 58 -4.74 -1.60 24.71
CA ALA A 58 -3.75 -0.84 25.46
C ALA A 58 -2.48 -1.64 25.73
N ASN A 59 -2.59 -2.93 26.06
CA ASN A 59 -1.44 -3.80 26.24
C ASN A 59 -0.68 -4.03 24.95
N THR A 60 -1.39 -4.25 23.84
CA THR A 60 -0.75 -4.38 22.53
C THR A 60 0.02 -3.11 22.17
N PHE A 61 -0.53 -1.93 22.47
CA PHE A 61 0.14 -0.65 22.31
C PHE A 61 1.37 -0.53 23.23
N ALA A 62 1.24 -0.87 24.52
CA ALA A 62 2.34 -0.82 25.48
C ALA A 62 3.51 -1.73 25.07
N SER A 63 3.24 -2.96 24.63
CA SER A 63 4.28 -3.85 24.11
C SER A 63 4.99 -3.26 22.89
N ARG A 64 4.25 -2.69 21.93
CA ARG A 64 4.84 -2.00 20.76
C ARG A 64 5.67 -0.78 21.17
N MET A 65 5.22 -0.03 22.17
CA MET A 65 5.93 1.12 22.71
C MET A 65 7.25 0.70 23.35
N ASN A 66 7.27 -0.36 24.16
CA ASN A 66 8.49 -0.85 24.79
C ASN A 66 9.53 -1.27 23.75
N VAL A 67 9.11 -2.02 22.73
CA VAL A 67 9.99 -2.41 21.61
C VAL A 67 10.53 -1.16 20.88
N LEU A 68 9.69 -0.16 20.69
CA LEU A 68 10.10 1.10 20.04
C LEU A 68 11.09 1.88 20.89
N VAL A 69 10.86 1.99 22.21
CA VAL A 69 11.76 2.67 23.15
C VAL A 69 13.14 2.02 23.13
N GLU A 70 13.22 0.70 23.28
CA GLU A 70 14.50 -0.01 23.21
C GLU A 70 15.22 0.22 21.87
N ARG A 71 14.47 0.26 20.77
CA ARG A 71 15.03 0.53 19.44
C ARG A 71 15.55 1.96 19.32
N VAL A 72 14.83 2.94 19.88
CA VAL A 72 15.26 4.35 19.92
C VAL A 72 16.53 4.49 20.76
N ASP A 73 16.61 3.85 21.92
CA ASP A 73 17.80 3.92 22.78
C ASP A 73 19.03 3.35 22.09
N ARG A 74 18.90 2.17 21.45
CA ARG A 74 19.99 1.58 20.67
C ARG A 74 20.38 2.45 19.47
N LEU A 75 19.40 3.09 18.82
CA LEU A 75 19.67 3.99 17.69
C LEU A 75 20.38 5.25 18.17
N GLN A 76 19.98 5.82 19.31
CA GLN A 76 20.61 7.00 19.91
C GLN A 76 22.10 6.75 20.15
N VAL A 77 22.46 5.61 20.76
CA VAL A 77 23.85 5.22 20.98
C VAL A 77 24.61 5.13 19.65
N LYS A 78 24.03 4.47 18.63
CA LYS A 78 24.67 4.34 17.31
C LYS A 78 24.89 5.69 16.63
N VAL A 79 23.90 6.59 16.67
CA VAL A 79 23.99 7.93 16.08
C VAL A 79 25.09 8.76 16.77
N THR A 80 25.21 8.66 18.10
CA THR A 80 26.25 9.38 18.84
C THR A 80 27.67 8.86 18.60
N GLN A 81 27.82 7.63 18.11
CA GLN A 81 29.12 7.02 17.80
C GLN A 81 29.59 7.26 16.36
N LEU A 82 28.76 7.86 15.50
CA LEU A 82 29.14 8.15 14.13
C LEU A 82 30.22 9.24 14.09
N ASP A 83 31.35 8.95 13.45
CA ASP A 83 32.37 9.95 13.13
C ASP A 83 32.27 10.33 11.63
N PRO A 84 31.83 11.55 11.30
CA PRO A 84 31.73 12.02 9.92
C PRO A 84 33.07 12.03 9.16
N LYS A 85 34.22 12.00 9.87
CA LYS A 85 35.55 11.99 9.23
C LYS A 85 36.01 10.59 8.84
N GLU A 86 35.45 9.56 9.46
CA GLU A 86 35.78 8.15 9.19
C GLU A 86 34.76 7.49 8.25
N GLU A 87 33.54 8.05 8.12
CA GLU A 87 32.49 7.50 7.26
C GLU A 87 32.77 7.72 5.76
N GLU A 88 33.37 6.72 5.12
CA GLU A 88 33.60 6.71 3.68
C GLU A 88 32.32 6.35 2.89
N VAL A 89 31.97 7.19 1.90
CA VAL A 89 30.83 6.94 1.02
C VAL A 89 31.21 5.95 -0.09
N SER A 90 30.81 4.69 0.05
CA SER A 90 31.05 3.65 -0.96
C SER A 90 29.97 3.57 -2.04
N LEU A 91 30.36 3.72 -3.30
CA LEU A 91 29.49 3.51 -4.47
C LEU A 91 29.09 2.03 -4.66
N GLN A 92 29.85 1.10 -4.07
CA GLN A 92 29.61 -0.34 -4.22
C GLN A 92 28.32 -0.79 -3.53
N GLY A 93 27.91 -0.08 -2.48
CA GLY A 93 26.66 -0.33 -1.75
C GLY A 93 25.39 -0.03 -2.55
N ILE A 94 25.47 0.80 -3.60
CA ILE A 94 24.30 1.29 -4.35
C ILE A 94 23.62 0.17 -5.13
N ASN A 95 24.39 -0.75 -5.70
CA ASN A 95 23.87 -1.84 -6.53
C ASN A 95 23.82 -3.19 -5.80
N THR A 96 24.58 -3.33 -4.71
CA THR A 96 24.64 -4.58 -3.93
C THR A 96 23.59 -4.64 -2.82
N ARG A 97 23.11 -3.49 -2.33
CA ARG A 97 22.05 -3.40 -1.32
C ARG A 97 20.74 -2.96 -1.97
N LYS A 98 19.65 -3.58 -1.55
CA LYS A 98 18.31 -3.10 -1.94
C LYS A 98 18.05 -1.74 -1.31
N ALA A 99 17.33 -0.89 -2.03
CA ALA A 99 16.86 0.38 -1.49
C ALA A 99 15.95 0.14 -0.28
N PHE A 100 16.01 1.03 0.70
CA PHE A 100 15.07 1.03 1.82
C PHE A 100 13.62 1.14 1.30
N LYS A 101 12.72 0.34 1.89
CA LYS A 101 11.29 0.39 1.62
C LYS A 101 10.55 0.56 2.95
N SER A 102 9.67 1.55 3.01
CA SER A 102 8.73 1.68 4.12
C SER A 102 7.66 0.60 4.05
N SER A 103 6.98 0.34 5.16
CA SER A 103 5.80 -0.53 5.16
C SER A 103 4.72 0.06 4.27
N THR A 104 4.12 -0.76 3.42
CA THR A 104 3.00 -0.43 2.54
C THR A 104 1.78 -1.32 2.81
N THR A 105 1.72 -1.95 3.99
CA THR A 105 0.59 -2.78 4.42
C THR A 105 -0.69 -1.96 4.46
N GLN A 106 -1.75 -2.46 3.84
CA GLN A 106 -3.08 -1.85 3.84
C GLN A 106 -4.09 -2.84 4.42
N ASP A 107 -4.85 -2.38 5.41
CA ASP A 107 -5.91 -3.19 6.00
C ASP A 107 -7.08 -3.28 5.03
N GLN A 108 -7.50 -4.51 4.75
CA GLN A 108 -8.62 -4.82 3.85
C GLN A 108 -9.49 -5.92 4.48
N LYS A 109 -10.68 -6.14 3.93
CA LYS A 109 -11.63 -7.14 4.42
C LYS A 109 -11.98 -7.00 5.92
N LEU A 110 -12.27 -5.78 6.34
CA LEU A 110 -12.51 -5.43 7.75
C LEU A 110 -13.72 -6.14 8.40
N PHE A 111 -14.61 -6.74 7.59
CA PHE A 111 -15.86 -7.35 8.03
C PHE A 111 -15.89 -8.87 7.80
N ASP A 112 -14.74 -9.53 7.92
CA ASP A 112 -14.62 -10.98 7.88
C ASP A 112 -15.19 -11.62 9.16
N ARG A 113 -15.42 -12.94 9.13
CA ARG A 113 -16.10 -13.64 10.22
C ARG A 113 -15.30 -13.55 11.53
N GLU A 114 -13.98 -13.52 11.40
CA GLU A 114 -13.00 -13.50 12.47
C GLU A 114 -12.88 -12.13 13.12
N SER A 115 -13.28 -11.05 12.44
CA SER A 115 -13.28 -9.70 12.99
C SER A 115 -14.57 -9.34 13.73
N LEU A 116 -15.55 -10.25 13.78
CA LEU A 116 -16.79 -10.00 14.51
C LEU A 116 -16.52 -9.85 16.02
N PRO A 117 -17.03 -8.78 16.65
CA PRO A 117 -16.96 -8.65 18.10
C PRO A 117 -17.70 -9.80 18.81
N VAL A 118 -17.16 -10.26 19.94
CA VAL A 118 -17.72 -11.36 20.75
C VAL A 118 -19.22 -11.16 21.03
N PRO A 119 -19.72 -9.98 21.43
CA PRO A 119 -21.16 -9.81 21.68
C PRO A 119 -22.05 -10.02 20.45
N VAL A 120 -21.56 -9.66 19.27
CA VAL A 120 -22.25 -9.90 17.99
C VAL A 120 -22.23 -11.39 17.66
N LEU A 121 -21.11 -12.07 17.92
CA LEU A 121 -20.97 -13.51 17.71
C LEU A 121 -21.91 -14.31 18.64
N GLU A 122 -22.03 -13.92 19.91
CA GLU A 122 -23.00 -14.51 20.85
C GLU A 122 -24.44 -14.35 20.33
N THR A 123 -24.80 -13.15 19.90
CA THR A 123 -26.13 -12.88 19.33
C THR A 123 -26.37 -13.72 18.07
N TYR A 124 -25.38 -13.80 17.18
CA TYR A 124 -25.44 -14.63 15.97
C TYR A 124 -25.66 -16.11 16.29
N GLY A 125 -25.06 -16.63 17.36
CA GLY A 125 -25.22 -18.01 17.81
C GLY A 125 -26.65 -18.36 18.28
N THR A 126 -27.45 -17.37 18.67
CA THR A 126 -28.87 -17.57 19.04
C THR A 126 -29.83 -17.55 17.85
N CYS A 127 -29.35 -17.12 16.67
CA CYS A 127 -30.16 -17.05 15.47
C CYS A 127 -30.39 -18.43 14.85
N ASN A 128 -31.49 -18.55 14.09
CA ASN A 128 -31.78 -19.78 13.36
C ASN A 128 -30.70 -20.05 12.31
N THR A 129 -30.09 -21.23 12.38
CA THR A 129 -29.13 -21.69 11.37
C THR A 129 -29.84 -22.10 10.09
N PRO A 130 -29.20 -21.99 8.91
CA PRO A 130 -29.78 -22.48 7.68
C PRO A 130 -30.03 -24.00 7.75
N PRO A 131 -30.96 -24.54 6.92
CA PRO A 131 -31.12 -25.98 6.80
C PRO A 131 -29.79 -26.66 6.44
N PRO A 132 -29.51 -27.88 6.95
CA PRO A 132 -28.23 -28.56 6.76
C PRO A 132 -28.09 -29.16 5.36
N LEU A 133 -28.25 -28.35 4.31
CA LEU A 133 -28.24 -28.78 2.91
C LEU A 133 -26.88 -29.35 2.48
N ASN A 134 -25.79 -29.04 3.19
CA ASN A 134 -24.46 -29.57 2.89
C ASN A 134 -24.38 -31.11 2.94
N ILE A 135 -25.30 -31.79 3.63
CA ILE A 135 -25.40 -33.26 3.58
C ILE A 135 -25.75 -33.79 2.18
N LEU A 136 -26.34 -32.94 1.34
CA LEU A 136 -26.73 -33.27 -0.04
C LEU A 136 -25.62 -32.97 -1.05
N SER A 137 -24.59 -32.22 -0.67
CA SER A 137 -23.47 -31.86 -1.57
C SER A 137 -22.79 -33.08 -2.22
N PRO A 138 -22.56 -34.21 -1.54
CA PRO A 138 -21.96 -35.41 -2.16
C PRO A 138 -22.81 -36.06 -3.25
N TYR A 139 -24.11 -35.78 -3.31
CA TYR A 139 -25.04 -36.37 -4.28
C TYR A 139 -25.26 -35.47 -5.50
N ARG A 140 -24.52 -34.37 -5.62
CA ARG A 140 -24.65 -33.43 -6.74
C ARG A 140 -23.65 -33.74 -7.85
N ASP A 141 -24.14 -33.74 -9.08
CA ASP A 141 -23.31 -34.00 -10.27
C ASP A 141 -22.37 -32.84 -10.63
N ASP A 142 -22.70 -31.61 -10.23
CA ASP A 142 -21.94 -30.39 -10.56
C ASP A 142 -20.77 -30.09 -9.61
N GLY A 143 -20.60 -30.90 -8.56
CA GLY A 143 -19.55 -30.71 -7.55
C GLY A 143 -19.66 -29.43 -6.72
N LYS A 144 -20.79 -28.72 -6.80
CA LYS A 144 -21.00 -27.48 -6.05
C LYS A 144 -21.59 -27.76 -4.66
N GLU A 145 -21.29 -26.89 -3.70
CA GLU A 145 -21.89 -26.96 -2.37
C GLU A 145 -23.39 -26.68 -2.44
N ALA A 146 -24.20 -27.62 -1.94
CA ALA A 146 -25.66 -27.50 -1.94
C ALA A 146 -26.14 -26.26 -1.16
N LEU A 147 -25.45 -25.89 -0.07
CA LEU A 147 -25.83 -24.72 0.73
C LEU A 147 -25.69 -23.40 -0.04
N LYS A 148 -24.76 -23.29 -1.00
CA LYS A 148 -24.61 -22.08 -1.82
C LYS A 148 -25.82 -21.76 -2.69
N PHE A 149 -26.66 -22.76 -2.98
CA PHE A 149 -27.94 -22.54 -3.66
C PHE A 149 -29.02 -21.94 -2.76
N TYR A 150 -28.84 -22.01 -1.44
CA TYR A 150 -29.72 -21.39 -0.45
C TYR A 150 -29.16 -20.05 0.04
N THR A 151 -27.86 -20.01 0.34
CA THR A 151 -27.16 -18.81 0.79
C THR A 151 -25.70 -18.84 0.34
N ASP A 152 -25.27 -17.80 -0.36
CA ASP A 152 -23.89 -17.64 -0.81
C ASP A 152 -23.36 -16.24 -0.47
N PRO A 153 -22.57 -16.11 0.62
CA PRO A 153 -21.97 -14.83 0.99
C PRO A 153 -20.93 -14.31 -0.02
N SER A 154 -20.28 -15.16 -0.82
CA SER A 154 -19.28 -14.72 -1.80
C SER A 154 -19.90 -14.15 -3.07
N TYR A 155 -21.18 -14.44 -3.32
CA TYR A 155 -21.93 -14.04 -4.51
C TYR A 155 -21.74 -12.56 -4.90
N PHE A 156 -21.85 -11.64 -3.94
CA PHE A 156 -21.72 -10.21 -4.23
C PHE A 156 -20.33 -9.84 -4.74
N PHE A 157 -19.29 -10.39 -4.11
CA PHE A 157 -17.92 -10.15 -4.50
C PHE A 157 -17.62 -10.79 -5.85
N ASP A 158 -18.07 -12.04 -6.06
CA ASP A 158 -17.84 -12.78 -7.30
C ASP A 158 -18.50 -12.09 -8.50
N LEU A 159 -19.76 -11.68 -8.37
CA LEU A 159 -20.50 -10.95 -9.41
C LEU A 159 -19.88 -9.57 -9.68
N TRP A 160 -19.48 -8.85 -8.63
CA TRP A 160 -18.82 -7.56 -8.77
C TRP A 160 -17.48 -7.70 -9.49
N LYS A 161 -16.66 -8.69 -9.11
CA LYS A 161 -15.37 -8.98 -9.72
C LYS A 161 -15.53 -9.31 -11.21
N GLU A 162 -16.48 -10.18 -11.54
CA GLU A 162 -16.80 -10.55 -12.92
C GLU A 162 -17.14 -9.29 -13.74
N LYS A 163 -18.05 -8.46 -13.21
CA LYS A 163 -18.43 -7.18 -13.85
C LYS A 163 -17.23 -6.27 -14.05
N MET A 164 -16.39 -6.06 -13.03
CA MET A 164 -15.22 -5.18 -13.15
C MET A 164 -14.22 -5.67 -14.19
N LEU A 165 -13.97 -6.98 -14.26
CA LEU A 165 -13.09 -7.57 -15.27
C LEU A 165 -13.68 -7.45 -16.67
N GLN A 166 -14.98 -7.66 -16.81
CA GLN A 166 -15.67 -7.54 -18.10
C GLN A 166 -15.66 -6.09 -18.60
N ASP A 167 -16.04 -5.12 -17.75
CA ASP A 167 -15.96 -3.69 -18.05
C ASP A 167 -14.54 -3.29 -18.47
N THR A 168 -13.52 -3.78 -17.76
CA THR A 168 -12.11 -3.51 -18.09
C THR A 168 -11.74 -4.05 -19.48
N LYS A 169 -12.17 -5.28 -19.82
CA LYS A 169 -11.95 -5.85 -21.15
C LYS A 169 -12.63 -5.04 -22.24
N ASP A 170 -13.84 -4.55 -21.98
CA ASP A 170 -14.62 -3.82 -22.97
C ASP A 170 -14.04 -2.41 -23.20
N ILE A 171 -13.58 -1.71 -22.14
CA ILE A 171 -12.80 -0.47 -22.28
C ILE A 171 -11.54 -0.70 -23.12
N MET A 172 -10.78 -1.78 -22.86
CA MET A 172 -9.59 -2.10 -23.65
C MET A 172 -9.90 -2.34 -25.13
N LYS A 173 -11.00 -3.06 -25.43
CA LYS A 173 -11.43 -3.32 -26.81
C LYS A 173 -11.87 -2.04 -27.51
N GLU A 174 -12.66 -1.19 -26.84
CA GLU A 174 -13.13 0.08 -27.40
C GLU A 174 -11.95 1.01 -27.71
N LYS A 175 -10.97 1.11 -26.80
CA LYS A 175 -9.73 1.88 -27.03
C LYS A 175 -8.93 1.34 -28.22
N ARG A 176 -8.82 0.02 -28.39
CA ARG A 176 -8.15 -0.59 -29.55
C ARG A 176 -8.90 -0.30 -30.86
N LYS A 177 -10.24 -0.37 -30.85
CA LYS A 177 -11.09 -0.04 -32.00
C LYS A 177 -10.91 1.42 -32.42
N HIS A 178 -10.99 2.36 -31.49
CA HIS A 178 -10.77 3.78 -31.75
C HIS A 178 -9.35 4.07 -32.30
N ARG A 179 -8.32 3.38 -31.80
CA ARG A 179 -6.95 3.47 -32.36
C ARG A 179 -6.88 2.97 -33.81
N LYS A 180 -7.57 1.88 -34.14
CA LYS A 180 -7.62 1.32 -35.49
C LYS A 180 -8.38 2.27 -36.44
N GLU A 181 -9.54 2.77 -36.04
CA GLU A 181 -10.32 3.74 -36.82
C GLU A 181 -9.52 5.04 -37.07
N LYS A 182 -8.78 5.54 -36.07
CA LYS A 182 -7.87 6.69 -36.23
C LYS A 182 -6.72 6.40 -37.20
N LYS A 183 -6.23 5.16 -37.27
CA LYS A 183 -5.16 4.75 -38.20
C LYS A 183 -5.66 4.54 -39.63
N GLU A 184 -6.86 3.98 -39.78
CA GLU A 184 -7.51 3.71 -41.08
C GLU A 184 -8.16 4.95 -41.70
N ASN A 185 -8.28 6.07 -40.96
CA ASN A 185 -8.79 7.32 -41.49
C ASN A 185 -7.89 7.87 -42.62
N PRO A 186 -8.34 7.87 -43.89
CA PRO A 186 -7.52 8.25 -45.04
C PRO A 186 -7.16 9.75 -45.05
N ASN A 187 -7.84 10.56 -44.23
CA ASN A 187 -7.58 12.00 -44.12
C ASN A 187 -6.40 12.35 -43.19
N ARG A 188 -5.66 11.35 -42.67
CA ARG A 188 -4.51 11.57 -41.78
C ARG A 188 -3.29 12.15 -42.50
N GLY A 189 -3.18 11.95 -43.82
CA GLY A 189 -2.10 12.49 -44.65
C GLY A 189 -2.26 13.96 -45.05
N ASN A 190 -3.43 14.57 -44.82
CA ASN A 190 -3.67 15.98 -45.15
C ASN A 190 -3.52 16.91 -43.94
N VAL A 191 -2.90 16.43 -42.87
CA VAL A 191 -2.50 17.29 -41.75
C VAL A 191 -1.28 18.07 -42.22
N ASN A 192 -1.49 19.34 -42.61
CA ASN A 192 -0.38 20.25 -42.86
C ASN A 192 0.61 20.13 -41.69
N PRO A 193 1.92 19.96 -41.94
CA PRO A 193 2.91 19.99 -40.88
C PRO A 193 2.67 21.26 -40.07
N ARG A 194 2.53 21.14 -38.74
CA ARG A 194 2.39 22.32 -37.90
C ARG A 194 3.60 23.20 -38.18
N LYS A 195 3.35 24.40 -38.73
CA LYS A 195 4.41 25.41 -38.88
C LYS A 195 5.10 25.52 -37.53
N ILE A 196 6.41 25.25 -37.51
CA ILE A 196 7.24 25.45 -36.33
C ILE A 196 7.05 26.92 -35.92
N LYS A 197 6.30 27.13 -34.85
CA LYS A 197 6.16 28.46 -34.26
C LYS A 197 7.47 28.75 -33.56
N THR A 198 8.35 29.47 -34.24
CA THR A 198 9.53 30.03 -33.58
C THR A 198 9.05 31.05 -32.55
N ARG A 199 9.64 31.02 -31.35
CA ARG A 199 9.33 31.96 -30.26
C ARG A 199 9.63 33.43 -30.62
N LYS A 200 10.21 33.68 -31.80
CA LYS A 200 10.59 35.00 -32.33
C LYS A 200 9.42 35.99 -32.30
N GLU A 201 8.22 35.56 -32.69
CA GLU A 201 7.03 36.42 -32.72
C GLU A 201 6.55 36.82 -31.30
N GLU A 202 6.70 35.91 -30.33
CA GLU A 202 6.41 36.19 -28.92
C GLU A 202 7.43 37.16 -28.33
N TRP A 203 8.72 36.94 -28.59
CA TRP A 203 9.80 37.84 -28.16
C TRP A 203 9.70 39.23 -28.81
N GLU A 204 9.26 39.32 -30.07
CA GLU A 204 9.09 40.58 -30.78
C GLU A 204 7.86 41.36 -30.29
N LYS A 205 6.78 40.67 -29.89
CA LYS A 205 5.66 41.29 -29.15
C LYS A 205 6.08 41.77 -27.76
N LEU A 206 6.87 40.99 -27.02
CA LEU A 206 7.41 41.38 -25.72
C LEU A 206 8.38 42.58 -25.83
N LYS A 207 9.09 42.72 -26.95
CA LYS A 207 9.96 43.87 -27.25
C LYS A 207 9.16 45.18 -27.40
N MET A 208 7.90 45.12 -27.83
CA MET A 208 7.03 46.30 -28.01
C MET A 208 6.30 46.73 -26.72
N GLY A 209 6.50 46.03 -25.60
CA GLY A 209 5.88 46.33 -24.31
C GLY A 209 4.77 45.34 -23.94
N GLN A 210 4.73 44.94 -22.66
CA GLN A 210 3.82 43.90 -22.15
C GLN A 210 2.34 44.28 -22.21
N GLU A 211 2.04 45.58 -22.37
CA GLU A 211 0.69 46.11 -22.54
C GLU A 211 0.03 45.83 -23.92
N PHE A 212 0.76 45.28 -24.89
CA PHE A 212 0.22 44.96 -26.23
C PHE A 212 0.00 43.46 -26.49
N VAL A 213 0.13 42.60 -25.48
CA VAL A 213 -0.20 41.17 -25.58
C VAL A 213 -1.68 40.97 -25.26
N GLU A 214 -2.53 40.86 -26.28
CA GLU A 214 -3.95 40.53 -26.11
C GLU A 214 -4.13 39.18 -25.39
N ILE A 215 -4.73 39.23 -24.19
CA ILE A 215 -5.26 38.06 -23.48
C ILE A 215 -6.48 37.60 -24.27
N LYS A 216 -6.32 36.51 -25.03
CA LYS A 216 -7.44 35.91 -25.75
C LYS A 216 -8.27 35.07 -24.78
N ASP A 217 -9.11 35.76 -24.01
CA ASP A 217 -10.28 35.15 -23.35
C ASP A 217 -11.22 34.63 -24.44
N LYS A 218 -11.38 33.31 -24.52
CA LYS A 218 -12.42 32.69 -25.33
C LYS A 218 -13.63 32.40 -24.46
N HIS A 219 -14.62 33.29 -24.51
CA HIS A 219 -15.94 33.06 -23.94
C HIS A 219 -16.96 32.66 -25.01
N GLY A 220 -17.76 31.62 -24.69
CA GLY A 220 -19.11 31.38 -25.20
C GLY A 220 -19.59 29.92 -25.01
N PRO A 221 -20.86 29.64 -24.63
CA PRO A 221 -21.65 30.28 -23.58
C PRO A 221 -22.20 29.29 -22.51
N ALA A 222 -22.31 29.81 -21.27
CA ALA A 222 -23.21 29.44 -20.16
C ALA A 222 -23.21 28.01 -19.57
N GLY A 223 -22.62 27.86 -18.37
CA GLY A 223 -22.87 26.71 -17.49
C GLY A 223 -21.96 26.51 -16.27
N TYR A 224 -21.57 27.57 -15.55
CA TYR A 224 -20.87 27.57 -14.24
C TYR A 224 -19.43 26.99 -14.14
N PRO A 225 -18.59 27.54 -13.22
CA PRO A 225 -17.14 27.54 -13.35
C PRO A 225 -16.46 26.33 -12.68
N SER A 226 -15.45 25.80 -13.37
CA SER A 226 -14.50 24.81 -12.85
C SER A 226 -13.41 25.54 -12.06
N ASN A 227 -13.54 25.59 -10.73
CA ASN A 227 -12.50 26.13 -9.86
C ASN A 227 -11.47 25.05 -9.50
N ALA A 228 -10.25 25.29 -9.97
CA ALA A 228 -8.96 25.00 -9.36
C ALA A 228 -8.90 23.94 -8.24
N VAL A 229 -8.39 22.74 -8.57
CA VAL A 229 -7.71 21.89 -7.59
C VAL A 229 -6.23 22.27 -7.60
N TYR A 230 -5.87 23.18 -6.71
CA TYR A 230 -4.48 23.39 -6.32
C TYR A 230 -4.01 22.21 -5.47
N LEU A 231 -2.83 21.69 -5.80
CA LEU A 231 -1.95 21.06 -4.83
C LEU A 231 -1.61 22.05 -3.71
N ASN A 232 -1.39 21.49 -2.52
CA ASN A 232 -0.75 22.03 -1.32
C ASN A 232 -1.55 22.97 -0.40
N GLY A 233 -1.81 22.43 0.80
CA GLY A 233 -1.37 23.06 2.03
C GLY A 233 -2.45 23.69 2.91
N SER A 234 -2.48 23.22 4.16
CA SER A 234 -2.82 24.01 5.35
C SER A 234 -4.29 24.41 5.54
N ILE A 235 -4.97 23.72 6.46
CA ILE A 235 -6.24 24.16 7.05
C ILE A 235 -5.91 25.15 8.16
N GLY A 236 -6.18 26.43 7.91
CA GLY A 236 -6.38 27.45 8.93
C GLY A 236 -7.78 28.02 8.78
N SER A 237 -8.67 27.66 9.71
CA SER A 237 -9.95 28.33 9.91
C SER A 237 -9.74 29.60 10.74
N ASN A 238 -10.28 30.72 10.29
CA ASN A 238 -10.47 31.93 11.09
C ASN A 238 -11.96 32.07 11.41
N GLU A 239 -12.30 31.98 12.69
CA GLU A 239 -13.42 32.71 13.28
C GLU A 239 -12.84 33.66 14.35
N SER A 240 -13.30 34.90 14.27
CA SER A 240 -12.90 36.07 15.05
C SER A 240 -13.17 35.93 16.55
N MET A 241 -12.16 36.12 17.39
CA MET A 241 -12.26 36.88 18.64
C MET A 241 -10.95 37.64 18.95
N ASP A 242 -11.16 38.82 19.51
CA ASP A 242 -10.23 39.89 19.87
C ASP A 242 -9.12 39.46 20.86
N VAL A 243 -8.10 40.32 21.03
CA VAL A 243 -7.10 40.42 22.13
C VAL A 243 -5.61 40.27 21.74
N SER A 244 -4.97 41.45 21.69
CA SER A 244 -3.58 41.84 22.05
C SER A 244 -2.32 41.25 21.37
N CYS A 245 -1.49 42.22 20.99
CA CYS A 245 -0.21 42.24 20.29
C CYS A 245 0.99 41.75 21.12
N TYR A 246 1.85 40.88 20.57
CA TYR A 246 3.32 40.81 20.82
C TYR A 246 4.05 40.11 19.64
N PRO A 247 5.29 40.52 19.27
CA PRO A 247 5.99 40.02 18.07
C PRO A 247 6.88 38.78 18.35
N PRO A 248 7.13 37.90 17.34
CA PRO A 248 8.02 36.75 17.48
C PRO A 248 9.50 37.04 17.11
N PRO A 249 10.48 36.27 17.64
CA PRO A 249 11.92 36.43 17.41
C PRO A 249 12.42 35.75 16.10
N PRO A 250 13.66 36.04 15.64
CA PRO A 250 14.15 35.71 14.30
C PRO A 250 14.60 34.25 14.11
N GLN A 251 14.57 33.84 12.83
CA GLN A 251 14.87 32.52 12.30
C GLN A 251 16.39 32.21 12.32
N THR A 252 16.73 30.96 12.60
CA THR A 252 18.06 30.38 12.33
C THR A 252 17.92 29.15 11.45
N ASP A 253 18.62 29.16 10.32
CA ASP A 253 18.79 28.05 9.39
C ASP A 253 19.39 26.80 10.06
N SER A 254 18.84 25.62 9.77
CA SER A 254 19.54 24.34 9.97
C SER A 254 19.04 23.26 9.01
N ILE A 255 19.98 22.81 8.18
CA ILE A 255 19.87 21.78 7.15
C ILE A 255 19.92 20.39 7.82
N VAL A 256 19.04 19.48 7.42
CA VAL A 256 18.95 18.08 7.89
C VAL A 256 19.71 17.13 6.95
N PRO A 257 20.51 16.17 7.44
CA PRO A 257 20.96 15.00 6.64
C PRO A 257 20.28 13.65 7.06
N PRO A 258 20.28 12.63 6.17
CA PRO A 258 19.59 11.33 6.34
C PRO A 258 20.45 10.24 7.07
N PRO A 259 19.88 9.07 7.46
CA PRO A 259 20.49 8.15 8.44
C PRO A 259 21.35 7.01 7.84
N PRO A 260 22.26 6.37 8.62
CA PRO A 260 23.06 5.23 8.15
C PRO A 260 22.49 3.84 8.52
N SER A 261 23.02 2.83 7.82
CA SER A 261 22.67 1.40 7.85
C SER A 261 23.76 0.55 8.54
N PHE A 262 23.36 -0.58 9.14
CA PHE A 262 24.19 -1.58 9.87
C PHE A 262 25.22 -2.36 9.01
N PRO A 263 26.19 -3.07 9.64
CA PRO A 263 26.08 -4.51 9.98
C PRO A 263 26.69 -4.84 11.37
N ASP A 264 26.74 -6.04 11.97
CA ASP A 264 26.61 -7.43 11.53
C ASP A 264 26.23 -8.37 12.71
N ASP A 265 25.87 -9.60 12.33
CA ASP A 265 25.59 -10.82 13.08
C ASP A 265 26.67 -11.26 14.09
N SER A 266 26.23 -11.90 15.18
CA SER A 266 27.04 -12.88 15.89
C SER A 266 26.14 -13.92 16.57
N LEU A 267 25.97 -15.05 15.89
CA LEU A 267 25.53 -16.32 16.50
C LEU A 267 26.51 -17.44 16.13
N PRO A 268 26.73 -18.42 17.04
CA PRO A 268 27.81 -19.41 16.92
C PRO A 268 27.42 -20.65 16.08
N PRO A 269 28.40 -21.44 15.59
CA PRO A 269 28.13 -22.61 14.73
C PRO A 269 27.75 -23.88 15.53
N PRO A 270 27.02 -24.84 14.92
CA PRO A 270 26.74 -26.16 15.50
C PRO A 270 27.89 -27.17 15.23
N PRO A 271 27.97 -28.29 15.99
CA PRO A 271 29.09 -29.23 15.91
C PRO A 271 28.88 -30.30 14.84
N VAL A 272 29.97 -30.83 14.29
CA VAL A 272 29.96 -32.06 13.48
C VAL A 272 31.14 -32.95 13.90
N GLU A 273 30.83 -34.13 14.46
CA GLU A 273 31.78 -35.23 14.62
C GLU A 273 31.09 -36.53 14.18
N PHE A 274 31.65 -37.23 13.19
CA PHE A 274 32.41 -38.49 13.35
C PHE A 274 32.32 -39.38 12.10
N SER A 275 33.41 -40.14 11.88
CA SER A 275 33.72 -41.14 10.82
C SER A 275 34.46 -40.55 9.62
N GLY A 276 35.69 -40.92 9.26
CA GLY A 276 36.52 -42.07 9.63
C GLY A 276 37.02 -42.75 8.34
N LEU A 277 38.35 -42.87 8.23
CA LEU A 277 39.15 -43.77 7.36
C LEU A 277 39.79 -43.22 6.06
N ASP A 278 41.12 -43.06 6.18
CA ASP A 278 42.22 -43.64 5.37
C ASP A 278 42.77 -42.99 4.08
N GLY A 279 44.11 -42.87 4.05
CA GLY A 279 44.94 -42.73 2.84
C GLY A 279 46.02 -41.61 2.89
N PRO A 280 47.35 -41.91 2.78
CA PRO A 280 48.41 -40.90 2.80
C PRO A 280 48.63 -40.26 1.40
N PRO A 281 49.07 -38.99 1.29
CA PRO A 281 49.38 -38.39 -0.01
C PRO A 281 50.83 -38.67 -0.44
N ALA A 282 51.00 -38.86 -1.76
CA ALA A 282 52.26 -39.06 -2.47
C ALA A 282 53.05 -37.73 -2.66
N PRO A 283 54.39 -37.78 -2.92
CA PRO A 283 55.25 -36.59 -2.98
C PRO A 283 55.16 -35.81 -4.31
N PRO A 284 55.59 -34.53 -4.35
CA PRO A 284 55.51 -33.69 -5.54
C PRO A 284 56.70 -33.90 -6.50
N PRO A 285 56.53 -33.79 -7.83
CA PRO A 285 57.62 -33.67 -8.80
C PRO A 285 58.08 -32.21 -9.00
N PRO A 286 59.29 -31.98 -9.56
CA PRO A 286 60.11 -30.79 -9.28
C PRO A 286 59.82 -29.57 -10.15
N SER A 287 60.27 -28.44 -9.62
CA SER A 287 60.28 -27.10 -10.19
C SER A 287 61.11 -26.99 -11.48
N ASP A 288 60.53 -26.40 -12.52
CA ASP A 288 61.29 -25.78 -13.61
C ASP A 288 61.18 -24.26 -13.53
N THR A 289 62.32 -23.64 -13.26
CA THR A 289 62.58 -22.20 -13.34
C THR A 289 62.61 -21.75 -14.80
N SER A 290 61.69 -20.86 -15.18
CA SER A 290 61.96 -19.90 -16.25
C SER A 290 61.51 -18.51 -15.81
N ALA A 291 62.49 -17.66 -15.57
CA ALA A 291 62.34 -16.27 -15.21
C ALA A 291 61.62 -15.48 -16.32
N SER A 292 60.49 -14.87 -15.98
CA SER A 292 59.98 -13.69 -16.69
C SER A 292 59.48 -12.67 -15.67
N LYS A 293 60.14 -11.51 -15.68
CA LYS A 293 59.91 -10.28 -14.92
C LYS A 293 58.44 -10.04 -14.52
N PRO A 294 58.15 -9.60 -13.28
CA PRO A 294 56.84 -9.05 -12.98
C PRO A 294 56.73 -7.69 -13.68
N LYS A 295 55.90 -7.62 -14.74
CA LYS A 295 55.30 -6.35 -15.13
C LYS A 295 54.37 -5.95 -13.99
N SER A 296 54.75 -4.90 -13.28
CA SER A 296 53.87 -4.16 -12.39
C SER A 296 52.65 -3.68 -13.17
N SER A 297 51.56 -4.45 -13.18
CA SER A 297 50.26 -3.93 -13.52
C SER A 297 49.77 -3.15 -12.30
N LEU A 298 50.09 -1.85 -12.29
CA LEU A 298 49.31 -0.89 -11.53
C LEU A 298 47.83 -1.11 -11.87
N PRO A 299 46.91 -1.07 -10.88
CA PRO A 299 45.49 -1.11 -11.19
C PRO A 299 45.21 0.03 -12.17
N ALA A 300 44.52 -0.29 -13.27
CA ALA A 300 44.05 0.72 -14.19
C ALA A 300 43.33 1.78 -13.35
N VAL A 301 43.79 3.04 -13.43
CA VAL A 301 43.15 4.16 -12.77
C VAL A 301 41.78 4.28 -13.43
N SER A 302 40.79 3.59 -12.89
CA SER A 302 39.42 3.81 -13.27
C SER A 302 39.09 5.23 -12.82
N ASP A 303 38.86 6.09 -13.80
CA ASP A 303 38.43 7.46 -13.54
C ASP A 303 37.17 7.37 -12.67
N ALA A 304 37.11 8.06 -11.53
CA ALA A 304 35.98 7.98 -10.60
C ALA A 304 34.64 8.27 -11.31
N ARG A 305 34.70 9.07 -12.38
CA ARG A 305 33.60 9.31 -13.32
C ARG A 305 33.16 8.04 -14.06
N SER A 306 34.10 7.26 -14.56
CA SER A 306 33.82 5.98 -15.25
C SER A 306 33.18 4.97 -14.30
N ASP A 307 33.66 4.88 -13.06
CA ASP A 307 33.12 3.97 -12.05
C ASP A 307 31.70 4.36 -11.64
N LEU A 308 31.45 5.65 -11.39
CA LEU A 308 30.10 6.16 -11.13
C LEU A 308 29.15 5.86 -12.29
N LEU A 309 29.57 6.12 -13.53
CA LEU A 309 28.74 5.83 -14.70
C LEU A 309 28.49 4.32 -14.87
N SER A 310 29.46 3.48 -14.53
CA SER A 310 29.28 2.02 -14.55
C SER A 310 28.28 1.55 -13.50
N ALA A 311 28.34 2.11 -12.29
CA ALA A 311 27.40 1.83 -11.21
C ALA A 311 25.98 2.29 -11.59
N ILE A 312 25.83 3.46 -12.20
CA ILE A 312 24.53 3.95 -12.69
C ILE A 312 23.95 3.00 -13.76
N ARG A 313 24.76 2.58 -14.74
CA ARG A 313 24.32 1.64 -15.79
C ARG A 313 23.86 0.31 -15.20
N GLN A 314 24.63 -0.25 -14.26
CA GLN A 314 24.26 -1.47 -13.55
C GLN A 314 22.96 -1.30 -12.73
N GLY A 315 22.80 -0.16 -12.04
CA GLY A 315 21.61 0.14 -11.25
C GLY A 315 20.34 0.27 -12.09
N PHE A 316 20.42 0.81 -13.31
CA PHE A 316 19.30 0.79 -14.27
C PHE A 316 18.93 -0.63 -14.68
N GLN A 317 19.91 -1.49 -14.96
CA GLN A 317 19.65 -2.88 -15.31
C GLN A 317 18.98 -3.64 -14.17
N LEU A 318 19.45 -3.44 -12.92
CA LEU A 318 18.86 -4.05 -11.73
C LEU A 318 17.42 -3.60 -11.51
N ARG A 319 17.12 -2.30 -11.62
CA ARG A 319 15.74 -1.79 -11.51
C ARG A 319 14.82 -2.36 -12.57
N LYS A 320 15.28 -2.47 -13.82
CA LYS A 320 14.49 -3.07 -14.91
C LYS A 320 14.17 -4.54 -14.65
N VAL A 321 15.14 -5.31 -14.17
CA VAL A 321 14.94 -6.73 -13.84
C VAL A 321 14.04 -6.90 -12.60
N GLU A 322 14.22 -6.06 -11.58
CA GLU A 322 13.36 -6.07 -10.39
C GLU A 322 11.92 -5.66 -10.71
N GLU A 323 11.74 -4.63 -11.54
CA GLU A 323 10.43 -4.21 -12.05
C GLU A 323 9.75 -5.31 -12.86
N GLN A 324 10.49 -6.01 -13.74
CA GLN A 324 9.94 -7.15 -14.48
C GLN A 324 9.48 -8.28 -13.54
N ARG A 325 10.27 -8.58 -12.51
CA ARG A 325 9.92 -9.58 -11.49
C ARG A 325 8.73 -9.14 -10.62
N GLU A 326 8.63 -7.85 -10.30
CA GLU A 326 7.48 -7.28 -9.57
C GLU A 326 6.22 -7.29 -10.43
N GLN A 327 6.34 -7.02 -11.73
CA GLN A 327 5.24 -7.09 -12.68
C GLN A 327 4.74 -8.53 -12.84
N GLU A 328 5.64 -9.51 -12.99
CA GLU A 328 5.28 -10.94 -12.99
C GLU A 328 4.57 -11.36 -11.70
N LYS A 329 4.99 -10.80 -10.55
CA LYS A 329 4.29 -11.01 -9.27
C LYS A 329 2.92 -10.34 -9.20
N ARG A 330 2.73 -9.16 -9.82
CA ARG A 330 1.43 -8.47 -9.88
C ARG A 330 0.45 -9.12 -10.85
N ASP A 331 0.97 -9.76 -11.89
CA ASP A 331 0.18 -10.53 -12.86
C ASP A 331 -0.36 -11.84 -12.27
N VAL A 332 0.13 -12.25 -11.09
CA VAL A 332 -0.58 -13.18 -10.19
C VAL A 332 -1.81 -12.47 -9.64
N VAL A 333 -2.89 -12.51 -10.44
CA VAL A 333 -4.23 -11.93 -10.26
C VAL A 333 -4.55 -11.65 -8.78
N GLY A 334 -4.31 -10.42 -8.34
CA GLY A 334 -4.78 -9.94 -7.05
C GLY A 334 -6.31 -10.04 -7.02
N ASN A 335 -6.84 -10.96 -6.21
CA ASN A 335 -8.28 -11.13 -5.97
C ASN A 335 -8.82 -10.12 -4.95
N ASP A 336 -8.15 -8.99 -4.74
CA ASP A 336 -8.57 -7.96 -3.81
C ASP A 336 -9.25 -6.79 -4.52
N VAL A 337 -10.11 -6.10 -3.77
CA VAL A 337 -10.94 -5.01 -4.29
C VAL A 337 -10.08 -3.86 -4.82
N ALA A 338 -9.00 -3.52 -4.11
CA ALA A 338 -8.13 -2.40 -4.47
C ALA A 338 -7.42 -2.68 -5.81
N THR A 339 -6.80 -3.86 -5.97
CA THR A 339 -6.12 -4.24 -7.22
C THR A 339 -7.08 -4.28 -8.40
N ILE A 340 -8.29 -4.82 -8.22
CA ILE A 340 -9.30 -4.89 -9.30
C ILE A 340 -9.69 -3.47 -9.76
N LEU A 341 -9.93 -2.55 -8.83
CA LEU A 341 -10.25 -1.16 -9.14
C LEU A 341 -9.06 -0.42 -9.77
N SER A 342 -7.86 -0.56 -9.20
CA SER A 342 -6.64 0.04 -9.73
C SER A 342 -6.38 -0.38 -11.17
N ARG A 343 -6.62 -1.66 -11.50
CA ARG A 343 -6.48 -2.16 -12.87
C ARG A 343 -7.46 -1.50 -13.83
N ARG A 344 -8.73 -1.35 -13.43
CA ARG A 344 -9.76 -0.69 -14.26
C ARG A 344 -9.40 0.77 -14.53
N ILE A 345 -9.05 1.50 -13.47
CA ILE A 345 -8.64 2.91 -13.54
C ILE A 345 -7.41 3.04 -14.43
N ALA A 346 -6.38 2.22 -14.23
CA ALA A 346 -5.17 2.25 -15.05
C ALA A 346 -5.48 2.07 -16.55
N VAL A 347 -6.42 1.20 -16.92
CA VAL A 347 -6.85 1.02 -18.31
C VAL A 347 -7.56 2.25 -18.87
N GLU A 348 -8.40 2.90 -18.06
CA GLU A 348 -9.13 4.11 -18.43
C GLU A 348 -8.15 5.27 -18.71
N TYR A 349 -7.19 5.49 -17.80
CA TYR A 349 -6.23 6.60 -17.86
C TYR A 349 -4.95 6.34 -18.67
N SER A 350 -4.67 5.11 -19.09
CA SER A 350 -3.57 4.82 -20.03
C SER A 350 -3.94 5.34 -21.42
N ASP A 351 -3.92 6.65 -21.61
CA ASP A 351 -4.07 7.28 -22.92
C ASP A 351 -2.70 7.33 -23.59
N SER A 352 -2.61 6.83 -24.82
CA SER A 352 -1.37 6.90 -25.61
C SER A 352 -1.29 8.25 -26.31
N GLU A 353 -0.93 9.29 -25.56
CA GLU A 353 -0.53 10.56 -26.17
C GLU A 353 0.98 10.62 -26.49
N ASP A 354 1.75 9.54 -26.31
CA ASP A 354 3.22 9.60 -26.45
C ASP A 354 3.87 8.36 -27.10
N ASP A 355 3.28 7.84 -28.19
CA ASP A 355 3.93 6.81 -29.02
C ASP A 355 3.97 7.24 -30.49
N SER A 356 4.38 8.49 -30.70
CA SER A 356 4.84 8.97 -32.00
C SER A 356 6.35 8.74 -32.04
N SER A 357 6.79 7.48 -32.03
CA SER A 357 8.19 7.11 -32.27
C SER A 357 8.54 7.39 -33.73
N GLU A 358 8.83 8.66 -34.02
CA GLU A 358 9.63 9.10 -35.15
C GLU A 358 11.08 8.78 -34.78
N PHE A 359 11.46 7.51 -34.93
CA PHE A 359 12.85 7.13 -35.09
C PHE A 359 12.95 6.62 -36.52
N ASP A 360 13.44 7.49 -37.40
CA ASP A 360 13.72 7.20 -38.80
C ASP A 360 14.58 5.94 -38.91
N GLU A 361 14.00 4.87 -39.45
CA GLU A 361 14.72 3.70 -39.94
C GLU A 361 14.91 3.82 -41.44
N ASP A 362 15.53 4.89 -41.95
CA ASP A 362 15.84 5.01 -43.37
C ASP A 362 17.10 5.86 -43.63
N GLU A 363 18.29 5.33 -43.31
CA GLU A 363 19.51 5.73 -44.04
C GLU A 363 20.62 4.70 -43.84
N TRP A 364 20.64 3.64 -44.65
CA TRP A 364 21.84 3.03 -45.25
C TRP A 364 21.35 2.01 -46.30
N SER A 365 21.19 2.45 -47.54
CA SER A 365 21.12 1.56 -48.70
C SER A 365 21.83 2.23 -49.87
N ASP A 366 23.00 1.64 -50.14
CA ASP A 366 23.98 1.79 -51.23
C ASP A 366 24.85 3.06 -51.28
#